data_AF-A0A9D6S7B9-F1
#
_entry.id   AF-A0A9D6S7B9-F1
#
_cell.length_a   1.000
_cell.length_b   1.000
_cell.length_c   1.000
_cell.angle_alpha   90.00
_cell.angle_beta   90.00
_cell.angle_gamma   90.00
#
_symmetry.space_group_name_H-M   'P 1'
#
loop_
_entity.id
_entity.type
_entity.pdbx_description
1 polymer ?
#
loop_
_entity_poly.entity_id
_entity_poly.type
_entity_poly.pdbx_seq_one_letter_code
_entity_poly.pdbx_strand_id
1 'polypeptide(L)'
;MLRTRRRRLRQRKNRQALKQSKIQRLLYIWKKSLTRDFFHWKKKSRKLLLKDFKRFGINKWFPKYRTKIGIALILVSLIFFSFPTFYKSINQYISFRTTKAAKEPIRIDSKLLKASKGGENPVRIIIPALLIDLPITDSKVIGGTWETSETTASYGLGSGSPGQKGNTVVFAHAREGLFLSLKDIKKDNKLYLFTKNNWYSYRVKEIKTVYPNEIEVIAPTADETLTLYTCSGFMDTKRLIVIAKPTKFN
;
A
#
# COMPACT_ATOMS: atom_id res chain seq x y z
N MET A 1 18.51 43.97 -27.51
CA MET A 1 18.47 42.64 -26.82
C MET A 1 17.23 41.76 -27.09
N LEU A 2 16.05 42.30 -27.40
CA LEU A 2 14.80 41.50 -27.51
C LEU A 2 14.66 40.65 -28.81
N ARG A 3 15.24 41.09 -29.94
CA ARG A 3 15.13 40.40 -31.25
C ARG A 3 15.86 39.03 -31.27
N THR A 4 16.99 38.90 -30.58
CA THR A 4 17.79 37.66 -30.53
C THR A 4 17.12 36.55 -29.70
N ARG A 5 16.40 36.91 -28.63
CA ARG A 5 15.66 35.96 -27.77
C ARG A 5 14.48 35.31 -28.50
N ARG A 6 13.73 36.08 -29.31
CA ARG A 6 12.62 35.55 -30.13
C ARG A 6 13.11 34.57 -31.22
N ARG A 7 14.28 34.82 -31.82
CA ARG A 7 14.87 33.93 -32.85
C ARG A 7 15.27 32.57 -32.27
N ARG A 8 15.85 32.53 -31.07
CA ARG A 8 16.22 31.29 -30.36
C ARG A 8 14.99 30.45 -29.96
N LEU A 9 13.91 31.10 -29.52
CA LEU A 9 12.65 30.42 -29.16
C LEU A 9 11.98 29.79 -30.40
N ARG A 10 11.95 30.50 -31.54
CA ARG A 10 11.46 29.94 -32.81
C ARG A 10 12.29 28.73 -33.25
N GLN A 11 13.62 28.79 -33.16
CA GLN A 11 14.46 27.64 -33.51
C GLN A 11 14.24 26.43 -32.58
N ARG A 12 14.04 26.63 -31.27
CA ARG A 12 13.72 25.53 -30.35
C ARG A 12 12.37 24.88 -30.67
N LYS A 13 11.32 25.69 -30.94
CA LYS A 13 10.02 25.16 -31.36
C LYS A 13 10.09 24.37 -32.67
N ASN A 14 10.82 24.86 -33.67
CA ASN A 14 11.01 24.15 -34.93
C ASN A 14 11.77 22.82 -34.76
N ARG A 15 12.80 22.78 -33.91
CA ARG A 15 13.53 21.54 -33.61
C ARG A 15 12.67 20.52 -32.86
N GLN A 16 11.80 20.97 -31.95
CA GLN A 16 10.86 20.09 -31.25
C GLN A 16 9.79 19.54 -32.19
N ALA A 17 9.22 20.36 -33.08
CA ALA A 17 8.27 19.91 -34.09
C ALA A 17 8.88 18.85 -35.04
N LEU A 18 10.14 19.03 -35.44
CA LEU A 18 10.84 18.08 -36.31
C LEU A 18 11.19 16.76 -35.60
N LYS A 19 11.49 16.81 -34.29
CA LYS A 19 11.66 15.58 -33.48
C LYS A 19 10.35 14.81 -33.33
N GLN A 20 9.24 15.51 -33.09
CA GLN A 20 7.91 14.90 -32.98
C GLN A 20 7.47 14.24 -34.30
N SER A 21 7.73 14.85 -35.45
CA SER A 21 7.39 14.25 -36.75
C SER A 21 8.20 12.99 -37.07
N LYS A 22 9.48 12.95 -36.69
CA LYS A 22 10.31 11.73 -36.82
C LYS A 22 9.81 10.59 -35.93
N ILE A 23 9.42 10.88 -34.69
CA ILE A 23 8.87 9.87 -33.76
C ILE A 23 7.55 9.30 -34.29
N GLN A 24 6.65 10.15 -34.78
CA GLN A 24 5.38 9.71 -35.37
C GLN A 24 5.59 8.79 -36.59
N ARG A 25 6.59 9.11 -37.44
CA ARG A 25 6.94 8.28 -38.60
C ARG A 25 7.47 6.90 -38.21
N LEU A 26 8.29 6.82 -37.15
CA LEU A 26 8.80 5.56 -36.62
C LEU A 26 7.70 4.70 -36.01
N LEU A 27 6.77 5.30 -35.26
CA LEU A 27 5.61 4.60 -34.69
C LEU A 27 4.70 4.02 -35.78
N TYR A 28 4.48 4.76 -36.87
CA TYR A 28 3.70 4.28 -38.01
C TYR A 28 4.36 3.07 -38.69
N ILE A 29 5.68 3.11 -38.94
CA ILE A 29 6.43 1.99 -39.55
C ILE A 29 6.41 0.76 -38.64
N TRP A 30 6.63 0.94 -37.34
CA TRP A 30 6.61 -0.15 -36.36
C TRP A 30 5.24 -0.83 -36.28
N LYS A 31 4.15 -0.03 -36.23
CA LYS A 31 2.77 -0.55 -36.20
C LYS A 31 2.40 -1.31 -37.48
N LYS A 32 2.92 -0.89 -38.64
CA LYS A 32 2.69 -1.55 -39.93
C LYS A 32 3.48 -2.86 -40.10
N SER A 33 4.63 -3.00 -39.45
CA SER A 33 5.40 -4.26 -39.44
C SER A 33 4.70 -5.34 -38.62
N LEU A 34 4.27 -4.99 -37.41
CA LEU A 34 3.60 -5.92 -36.49
C LEU A 34 2.34 -6.57 -37.08
N THR A 35 1.55 -5.82 -37.85
CA THR A 35 0.32 -6.35 -38.47
C THR A 35 0.62 -7.32 -39.62
N ARG A 36 1.72 -7.10 -40.36
CA ARG A 36 2.15 -7.99 -41.45
C ARG A 36 2.65 -9.33 -40.93
N ASP A 37 3.48 -9.29 -39.88
CA ASP A 37 4.07 -10.49 -39.27
C ASP A 37 3.01 -11.35 -38.57
N PHE A 38 2.04 -10.71 -37.90
CA PHE A 38 0.89 -11.39 -37.30
C PHE A 38 0.04 -12.13 -38.34
N PHE A 39 -0.23 -11.51 -39.50
CA PHE A 39 -1.06 -12.13 -40.54
C PHE A 39 -0.35 -13.31 -41.22
N HIS A 40 0.96 -13.20 -41.48
CA HIS A 40 1.76 -14.30 -42.03
C HIS A 40 1.86 -15.48 -41.07
N TRP A 41 2.08 -15.22 -39.78
CA TRP A 41 2.08 -16.26 -38.75
C TRP A 41 0.74 -17.00 -38.69
N LYS A 42 -0.39 -16.26 -38.63
CA LYS A 42 -1.74 -16.84 -38.59
C LYS A 42 -2.01 -17.77 -39.79
N LYS A 43 -1.56 -17.40 -41.00
CA LYS A 43 -1.76 -18.20 -42.22
C LYS A 43 -0.88 -19.46 -42.25
N LYS A 44 0.36 -19.39 -41.74
CA LYS A 44 1.29 -20.52 -41.66
C LYS A 44 0.83 -21.55 -40.61
N SER A 45 0.44 -21.09 -39.42
CA SER A 45 -0.03 -21.95 -38.33
C SER A 45 -1.31 -22.72 -38.69
N ARG A 46 -2.23 -22.09 -39.44
CA ARG A 46 -3.48 -22.74 -39.89
C ARG A 46 -3.23 -23.89 -40.87
N LYS A 47 -2.24 -23.75 -41.77
CA LYS A 47 -1.84 -24.81 -42.72
C LYS A 47 -1.14 -25.98 -42.03
N LEU A 48 -0.34 -25.71 -40.99
CA LEU A 48 0.32 -26.74 -40.19
C LEU A 48 -0.70 -27.55 -39.38
N LEU A 49 -1.61 -26.88 -38.68
CA LEU A 49 -2.66 -27.52 -37.88
C LEU A 49 -3.54 -28.47 -38.70
N LEU A 50 -3.91 -28.10 -39.94
CA LEU A 50 -4.75 -28.93 -40.81
C LEU A 50 -4.00 -30.16 -41.37
N LYS A 51 -2.69 -30.07 -41.57
CA LYS A 51 -1.87 -31.22 -42.00
C LYS A 51 -1.70 -32.24 -40.88
N ASP A 52 -1.46 -31.77 -39.66
CA ASP A 52 -1.30 -32.64 -38.50
C ASP A 52 -2.63 -33.30 -38.10
N PHE A 53 -3.76 -32.60 -38.24
CA PHE A 53 -5.10 -33.17 -37.98
C PHE A 53 -5.44 -34.36 -38.88
N LYS A 54 -5.04 -34.33 -40.17
CA LYS A 54 -5.25 -35.44 -41.11
C LYS A 54 -4.32 -36.63 -40.85
N ARG A 55 -3.12 -36.38 -40.31
CA ARG A 55 -2.09 -37.40 -40.07
C ARG A 55 -2.36 -38.25 -38.82
N PHE A 56 -3.08 -37.69 -37.84
CA PHE A 56 -3.36 -38.35 -36.55
C PHE A 56 -4.52 -39.37 -36.57
N GLY A 57 -5.13 -39.69 -37.72
CA GLY A 57 -6.15 -40.76 -37.79
C GLY A 57 -7.39 -40.52 -36.92
N ILE A 58 -7.65 -39.27 -36.53
CA ILE A 58 -8.70 -38.87 -35.57
C ILE A 58 -10.10 -39.33 -36.05
N ASN A 59 -10.29 -39.43 -37.37
CA ASN A 59 -11.55 -39.79 -38.01
C ASN A 59 -12.03 -41.22 -37.69
N LYS A 60 -11.12 -42.16 -37.35
CA LYS A 60 -11.47 -43.55 -37.00
C LYS A 60 -11.90 -43.72 -35.54
N TRP A 61 -11.36 -42.91 -34.63
CA TRP A 61 -11.59 -43.06 -33.18
C TRP A 61 -12.72 -42.16 -32.66
N PHE A 62 -12.98 -41.05 -33.34
CA PHE A 62 -14.00 -40.06 -32.95
C PHE A 62 -15.42 -40.64 -32.73
N PRO A 63 -15.99 -41.51 -33.58
CA PRO A 63 -17.38 -41.95 -33.39
C PRO A 63 -17.57 -42.82 -32.14
N LYS A 64 -16.57 -43.62 -31.76
CA LYS A 64 -16.64 -44.55 -30.61
C LYS A 64 -16.63 -43.84 -29.26
N TYR A 65 -16.04 -42.64 -29.20
CA TYR A 65 -15.88 -41.87 -27.95
C TYR A 65 -16.61 -40.52 -27.96
N ARG A 66 -17.30 -40.17 -29.06
CA ARG A 66 -17.99 -38.88 -29.22
C ARG A 66 -18.99 -38.59 -28.11
N THR A 67 -19.74 -39.62 -27.68
CA THR A 67 -20.73 -39.51 -26.61
C THR A 67 -20.08 -39.33 -25.24
N LYS A 68 -19.01 -40.08 -24.95
CA LYS A 68 -18.26 -39.96 -23.68
C LYS A 68 -17.57 -38.60 -23.55
N ILE A 69 -16.98 -38.10 -24.64
CA ILE A 69 -16.38 -36.76 -24.70
C ILE A 69 -17.46 -35.68 -24.53
N GLY A 70 -18.63 -35.84 -25.17
CA GLY A 70 -19.76 -34.93 -25.00
C GLY A 70 -20.24 -34.85 -23.56
N ILE A 71 -20.42 -35.99 -22.89
CA ILE A 71 -20.83 -36.05 -21.47
C ILE A 71 -19.78 -35.40 -20.57
N ALA A 72 -18.49 -35.67 -20.81
CA ALA A 72 -17.40 -35.05 -20.04
C ALA A 72 -17.38 -33.52 -20.20
N LEU A 73 -17.61 -32.99 -21.40
CA LEU A 73 -17.68 -31.55 -21.64
C LEU A 73 -18.89 -30.90 -20.96
N ILE A 74 -20.04 -31.59 -20.90
CA ILE A 74 -21.23 -31.12 -20.17
C ILE A 74 -20.95 -31.07 -18.67
N LEU A 75 -20.31 -32.09 -18.10
CA LEU A 75 -19.94 -32.12 -16.68
C LEU A 75 -18.94 -31.01 -16.32
N VAL A 76 -17.91 -30.81 -17.15
CA VAL A 76 -16.94 -29.70 -16.98
C VAL A 76 -17.63 -28.35 -17.09
N SER A 77 -18.59 -28.20 -17.99
CA SER A 77 -19.36 -26.96 -18.16
C SER A 77 -20.28 -26.70 -16.96
N LEU A 78 -20.90 -27.73 -16.38
CA LEU A 78 -21.69 -27.62 -15.14
C LEU A 78 -20.82 -27.25 -13.93
N ILE A 79 -19.60 -27.79 -13.84
CA ILE A 79 -18.61 -27.42 -12.83
C ILE A 79 -18.21 -25.95 -13.00
N PHE A 80 -17.92 -25.51 -14.24
CA PHE A 80 -17.55 -24.12 -14.54
C PHE A 80 -18.72 -23.12 -14.42
N PHE A 81 -19.96 -23.56 -14.58
CA PHE A 81 -21.19 -22.74 -14.47
C PHE A 81 -21.74 -22.67 -13.05
N SER A 82 -21.45 -23.67 -12.20
CA SER A 82 -21.62 -23.59 -10.73
C SER A 82 -20.45 -22.88 -10.04
N PHE A 83 -19.33 -22.71 -10.75
CA PHE A 83 -18.15 -22.00 -10.28
C PHE A 83 -18.30 -20.49 -10.06
N PRO A 84 -19.12 -19.70 -10.78
CA PRO A 84 -19.22 -18.26 -10.57
C PRO A 84 -19.88 -17.93 -9.22
N THR A 85 -20.83 -18.74 -8.76
CA THR A 85 -21.44 -18.61 -7.43
C THR A 85 -20.47 -19.07 -6.33
N PHE A 86 -19.72 -20.13 -6.56
CA PHE A 86 -18.67 -20.62 -5.66
C PHE A 86 -17.50 -19.63 -5.53
N TYR A 87 -17.02 -19.06 -6.64
CA TYR A 87 -16.00 -18.00 -6.66
C TYR A 87 -16.49 -16.71 -6.01
N LYS A 88 -17.75 -16.32 -6.21
CA LYS A 88 -18.33 -15.16 -5.52
C LYS A 88 -18.42 -15.40 -4.01
N SER A 89 -18.78 -16.62 -3.59
CA SER A 89 -18.83 -17.03 -2.19
C SER A 89 -17.45 -17.07 -1.54
N ILE A 90 -16.43 -17.64 -2.21
CA ILE A 90 -15.05 -17.63 -1.72
C ILE A 90 -14.48 -16.21 -1.69
N ASN A 91 -14.69 -15.39 -2.72
CA ASN A 91 -14.19 -14.01 -2.71
C ASN A 91 -14.89 -13.18 -1.64
N GLN A 92 -16.17 -13.41 -1.36
CA GLN A 92 -16.90 -12.77 -0.26
C GLN A 92 -16.42 -13.27 1.12
N TYR A 93 -16.09 -14.56 1.25
CA TYR A 93 -15.56 -15.16 2.47
C TYR A 93 -14.10 -14.73 2.76
N ILE A 94 -13.26 -14.67 1.73
CA ILE A 94 -11.88 -14.16 1.80
C ILE A 94 -11.92 -12.65 2.08
N SER A 95 -12.65 -11.85 1.30
CA SER A 95 -12.73 -10.39 1.52
C SER A 95 -13.33 -10.04 2.88
N PHE A 96 -14.27 -10.82 3.44
CA PHE A 96 -14.75 -10.64 4.81
C PHE A 96 -13.65 -10.89 5.86
N ARG A 97 -12.86 -11.96 5.72
CA ARG A 97 -11.74 -12.24 6.63
C ARG A 97 -10.60 -11.23 6.49
N THR A 98 -10.30 -10.77 5.27
CA THR A 98 -9.27 -9.76 5.02
C THR A 98 -9.70 -8.38 5.47
N THR A 99 -10.96 -7.98 5.25
CA THR A 99 -11.48 -6.68 5.70
C THR A 99 -11.65 -6.60 7.21
N LYS A 100 -12.01 -7.68 7.88
CA LYS A 100 -12.17 -7.67 9.35
C LYS A 100 -10.81 -7.53 10.06
N ALA A 101 -9.79 -8.30 9.64
CA ALA A 101 -8.45 -8.19 10.23
C ALA A 101 -7.70 -6.90 9.84
N ALA A 102 -7.90 -6.38 8.63
CA ALA A 102 -7.25 -5.15 8.17
C ALA A 102 -7.81 -3.88 8.83
N LYS A 103 -9.10 -3.87 9.12
CA LYS A 103 -9.85 -2.70 9.58
C LYS A 103 -10.00 -2.63 11.10
N GLU A 104 -9.58 -3.65 11.83
CA GLU A 104 -9.59 -3.64 13.29
C GLU A 104 -8.46 -2.72 13.84
N PRO A 105 -8.81 -1.68 14.62
CA PRO A 105 -7.81 -0.84 15.28
C PRO A 105 -7.08 -1.64 16.38
N ILE A 106 -5.92 -1.13 16.82
CA ILE A 106 -5.25 -1.70 18.00
C ILE A 106 -6.18 -1.50 19.20
N ARG A 107 -6.62 -2.61 19.81
CA ARG A 107 -7.47 -2.58 21.01
C ARG A 107 -6.64 -2.17 22.22
N ILE A 108 -7.19 -1.36 23.10
CA ILE A 108 -6.47 -0.85 24.27
C ILE A 108 -7.08 -1.47 25.52
N ASP A 109 -6.25 -2.12 26.32
CA ASP A 109 -6.65 -2.53 27.66
C ASP A 109 -6.70 -1.28 28.57
N SER A 110 -7.83 -1.08 29.24
CA SER A 110 -8.05 0.03 30.17
C SER A 110 -7.06 0.03 31.34
N LYS A 111 -6.46 -1.12 31.66
CA LYS A 111 -5.36 -1.24 32.63
C LYS A 111 -4.08 -0.53 32.18
N LEU A 112 -3.85 -0.42 30.86
CA LEU A 112 -2.69 0.28 30.28
C LEU A 112 -2.80 1.81 30.41
N LEU A 113 -4.01 2.35 30.53
CA LEU A 113 -4.27 3.80 30.58
C LEU A 113 -4.07 4.43 31.97
N LYS A 114 -3.87 3.63 33.02
CA LYS A 114 -3.74 4.12 34.41
C LYS A 114 -2.38 4.79 34.72
N ALA A 115 -1.41 4.75 33.81
CA ALA A 115 -0.02 5.07 34.12
C ALA A 115 0.44 6.51 33.83
N SER A 116 -0.41 7.38 33.27
CA SER A 116 -0.01 8.73 32.82
C SER A 116 -0.83 9.81 33.53
N LYS A 117 -0.26 10.40 34.59
CA LYS A 117 -0.72 11.66 35.20
C LYS A 117 0.44 12.65 35.16
N GLY A 118 0.37 13.65 34.29
CA GLY A 118 1.11 14.91 34.52
C GLY A 118 1.89 15.55 33.38
N GLY A 119 1.67 15.24 32.11
CA GLY A 119 2.38 15.90 30.99
C GLY A 119 1.47 16.56 29.95
N GLU A 120 2.05 17.42 29.11
CA GLU A 120 1.32 18.08 28.02
C GLU A 120 1.06 17.13 26.86
N ASN A 121 -0.10 17.27 26.22
CA ASN A 121 -0.43 16.50 25.02
C ASN A 121 0.38 17.05 23.82
N PRO A 122 0.86 16.16 22.94
CA PRO A 122 1.53 16.58 21.72
C PRO A 122 0.52 17.15 20.71
N VAL A 123 0.88 18.25 20.06
CA VAL A 123 0.04 18.99 19.10
C VAL A 123 0.60 18.95 17.68
N ARG A 124 1.86 18.54 17.49
CA ARG A 124 2.49 18.44 16.17
C ARG A 124 3.64 17.44 16.17
N ILE A 125 3.82 16.71 15.07
CA ILE A 125 4.96 15.82 14.83
C ILE A 125 5.67 16.22 13.54
N ILE A 126 7.01 16.23 13.59
CA ILE A 126 7.86 16.47 12.43
C ILE A 126 8.88 15.33 12.30
N ILE A 127 8.97 14.74 11.10
CA ILE A 127 9.96 13.73 10.73
C ILE A 127 10.66 14.20 9.46
N PRO A 128 11.78 14.95 9.57
CA PRO A 128 12.38 15.64 8.43
C PRO A 128 12.81 14.71 7.30
N ALA A 129 13.35 13.53 7.64
CA ALA A 129 13.83 12.56 6.66
C ALA A 129 12.73 12.06 5.70
N LEU A 130 11.46 12.17 6.12
CA LEU A 130 10.29 11.71 5.38
C LEU A 130 9.39 12.86 4.90
N LEU A 131 9.80 14.12 5.14
CA LEU A 131 9.01 15.32 4.89
C LEU A 131 7.62 15.28 5.55
N ILE A 132 7.53 14.62 6.72
CA ILE A 132 6.30 14.60 7.52
C ILE A 132 6.31 15.81 8.44
N ASP A 133 5.25 16.61 8.35
CA ASP A 133 4.95 17.72 9.24
C ASP A 133 3.43 17.75 9.44
N LEU A 134 2.96 17.24 10.58
CA LEU A 134 1.54 17.00 10.81
C LEU A 134 1.06 17.54 12.15
N PRO A 135 -0.11 18.22 12.18
CA PRO A 135 -0.80 18.49 13.42
C PRO A 135 -1.24 17.16 14.06
N ILE A 136 -1.33 17.18 15.39
CA ILE A 136 -1.79 16.06 16.21
C ILE A 136 -3.05 16.48 16.94
N THR A 137 -4.04 15.60 16.93
CA THR A 137 -5.29 15.74 17.69
C THR A 137 -5.41 14.64 18.74
N ASP A 138 -6.01 14.97 19.86
CA ASP A 138 -6.31 14.00 20.91
C ASP A 138 -7.30 12.93 20.42
N SER A 139 -6.97 11.67 20.64
CA SER A 139 -7.82 10.53 20.31
C SER A 139 -8.34 9.84 21.56
N LYS A 140 -9.66 9.79 21.68
CA LYS A 140 -10.36 9.12 22.77
C LYS A 140 -10.57 7.64 22.45
N VAL A 141 -10.71 6.83 23.50
CA VAL A 141 -11.08 5.42 23.36
C VAL A 141 -12.59 5.31 23.18
N ILE A 142 -13.02 4.81 22.03
CA ILE A 142 -14.42 4.51 21.70
C ILE A 142 -14.48 3.03 21.29
N GLY A 143 -15.36 2.25 21.92
CA GLY A 143 -15.50 0.82 21.62
C GLY A 143 -14.23 -0.02 21.91
N GLY A 144 -13.36 0.44 22.81
CA GLY A 144 -12.11 -0.24 23.17
C GLY A 144 -10.94 0.06 22.24
N THR A 145 -11.06 1.04 21.36
CA THR A 145 -10.02 1.46 20.41
C THR A 145 -9.89 2.96 20.35
N TRP A 146 -8.68 3.47 20.09
CA TRP A 146 -8.49 4.89 19.79
C TRP A 146 -9.10 5.24 18.42
N GLU A 147 -9.88 6.31 18.36
CA GLU A 147 -10.40 6.85 17.11
C GLU A 147 -9.28 7.51 16.30
N THR A 148 -9.17 7.21 15.00
CA THR A 148 -8.14 7.81 14.15
C THR A 148 -8.72 8.98 13.38
N SER A 149 -8.03 10.12 13.40
CA SER A 149 -8.38 11.28 12.58
C SER A 149 -8.16 11.00 11.10
N GLU A 150 -9.08 11.50 10.27
CA GLU A 150 -9.00 11.39 8.81
C GLU A 150 -7.98 12.36 8.18
N THR A 151 -7.59 13.42 8.89
CA THR A 151 -6.79 14.54 8.34
C THR A 151 -5.54 14.89 9.14
N THR A 152 -5.41 14.38 10.37
CA THR A 152 -4.30 14.70 11.28
C THR A 152 -3.67 13.43 11.84
N ALA A 153 -2.48 13.56 12.44
CA ALA A 153 -2.01 12.53 13.35
C ALA A 153 -2.85 12.54 14.63
N SER A 154 -2.90 11.41 15.32
CA SER A 154 -3.73 11.18 16.49
C SER A 154 -2.86 10.78 17.66
N TYR A 155 -3.02 11.45 18.80
CA TYR A 155 -2.38 11.09 20.06
C TYR A 155 -3.33 10.21 20.87
N GLY A 156 -2.87 9.02 21.26
CA GLY A 156 -3.67 8.12 22.09
C GLY A 156 -3.84 8.69 23.49
N LEU A 157 -5.01 9.26 23.80
CA LEU A 157 -5.27 9.78 25.15
C LEU A 157 -5.16 8.65 26.19
N GLY A 158 -4.50 8.97 27.30
CA GLY A 158 -4.16 8.03 28.37
C GLY A 158 -2.90 7.20 28.11
N SER A 159 -2.25 7.38 26.95
CA SER A 159 -0.85 6.98 26.77
C SER A 159 0.11 7.96 27.48
N GLY A 160 1.42 7.67 27.46
CA GLY A 160 2.43 8.50 28.11
C GLY A 160 2.55 9.88 27.47
N SER A 161 2.93 10.89 28.26
CA SER A 161 3.23 12.23 27.73
C SER A 161 4.70 12.37 27.31
N PRO A 162 5.00 13.18 26.28
CA PRO A 162 6.38 13.47 25.88
C PRO A 162 7.19 14.04 27.05
N GLY A 163 8.47 13.67 27.17
CA GLY A 163 9.35 14.08 28.27
C GLY A 163 9.11 13.34 29.59
N GLN A 164 8.21 12.37 29.64
CA GLN A 164 7.89 11.60 30.83
C GLN A 164 8.16 10.11 30.63
N LYS A 165 8.34 9.40 31.74
CA LYS A 165 8.38 7.93 31.71
C LYS A 165 7.06 7.39 31.16
N GLY A 166 7.14 6.38 30.31
CA GLY A 166 5.97 5.80 29.67
C GLY A 166 6.09 5.82 28.15
N ASN A 167 5.01 5.38 27.50
CA ASN A 167 4.95 5.24 26.05
C ASN A 167 3.97 6.25 25.47
N THR A 168 4.47 7.31 24.84
CA THR A 168 3.65 8.24 24.05
C THR A 168 3.30 7.58 22.73
N VAL A 169 2.01 7.45 22.44
CA VAL A 169 1.54 6.76 21.25
C VAL A 169 0.92 7.75 20.28
N VAL A 170 1.48 7.82 19.07
CA VAL A 170 0.98 8.67 17.97
C VAL A 170 0.73 7.82 16.73
N PHE A 171 -0.40 8.01 16.06
CA PHE A 171 -0.78 7.20 14.90
C PHE A 171 -1.56 7.99 13.87
N ALA A 172 -1.53 7.53 12.62
CA ALA A 172 -2.31 8.12 11.54
C ALA A 172 -2.56 7.08 10.44
N HIS A 173 -3.51 7.34 9.55
CA HIS A 173 -3.73 6.50 8.38
C HIS A 173 -2.50 6.48 7.46
N ALA A 174 -2.30 5.35 6.78
CA ALA A 174 -1.28 5.18 5.74
C ALA A 174 -1.75 5.80 4.42
N ARG A 175 -1.94 7.12 4.39
CA ARG A 175 -2.36 7.89 3.21
C ARG A 175 -1.38 9.02 2.90
N GLU A 176 -1.37 9.51 1.67
CA GLU A 176 -0.58 10.68 1.28
C GLU A 176 -0.95 11.88 2.16
N GLY A 177 0.06 12.62 2.61
CA GLY A 177 -0.14 13.70 3.59
C GLY A 177 -0.36 13.21 5.03
N LEU A 178 -0.29 11.91 5.31
CA LEU A 178 -0.29 11.32 6.66
C LEU A 178 0.92 10.39 6.83
N PHE A 179 0.75 9.21 7.45
CA PHE A 179 1.84 8.29 7.76
C PHE A 179 2.16 7.29 6.63
N LEU A 180 1.70 7.50 5.39
CA LEU A 180 2.08 6.61 4.28
C LEU A 180 3.60 6.54 4.09
N SER A 181 4.30 7.66 4.21
CA SER A 181 5.76 7.74 4.07
C SER A 181 6.52 7.08 5.24
N LEU A 182 5.84 6.70 6.32
CA LEU A 182 6.47 6.05 7.47
C LEU A 182 7.08 4.69 7.09
N LYS A 183 6.62 4.06 6.01
CA LYS A 183 7.21 2.84 5.43
C LYS A 183 8.69 2.99 5.05
N ASP A 184 9.13 4.21 4.78
CA ASP A 184 10.50 4.52 4.34
C ASP A 184 11.40 4.98 5.51
N ILE A 185 10.88 4.96 6.74
CA ILE A 185 11.62 5.36 7.94
C ILE A 185 12.79 4.43 8.20
N LYS A 186 13.88 4.99 8.72
CA LYS A 186 15.10 4.24 9.05
C LYS A 186 15.49 4.44 10.50
N LYS A 187 16.23 3.48 11.02
CA LYS A 187 16.94 3.61 12.30
C LYS A 187 17.77 4.90 12.30
N ASP A 188 17.87 5.52 13.47
CA ASP A 188 18.56 6.79 13.69
C ASP A 188 17.95 8.04 13.03
N ASN A 189 16.81 7.91 12.31
CA ASN A 189 16.05 9.08 11.89
C ASN A 189 15.59 9.89 13.12
N LYS A 190 15.65 11.23 12.99
CA LYS A 190 15.21 12.16 14.02
C LYS A 190 13.72 12.44 13.86
N LEU A 191 13.03 12.55 14.99
CA LEU A 191 11.64 12.98 15.07
C LEU A 191 11.54 14.08 16.13
N TYR A 192 10.66 15.03 15.88
CA TYR A 192 10.39 16.13 16.80
C TYR A 192 8.91 16.11 17.14
N LEU A 193 8.62 16.16 18.42
CA LEU A 193 7.27 16.18 18.95
C LEU A 193 7.06 17.48 19.72
N PHE A 194 6.06 18.26 19.31
CA PHE A 194 5.77 19.56 19.90
C PHE A 194 4.53 19.44 20.78
N THR A 195 4.60 20.05 21.96
CA THR A 195 3.44 20.32 22.81
C THR A 195 3.09 21.80 22.73
N LYS A 196 2.17 22.27 23.57
CA LYS A 196 1.80 23.69 23.60
C LYS A 196 2.99 24.58 23.98
N ASN A 197 3.81 24.13 24.94
CA ASN A 197 4.86 24.96 25.52
C ASN A 197 6.28 24.45 25.27
N ASN A 198 6.44 23.19 24.83
CA ASN A 198 7.74 22.53 24.71
C ASN A 198 7.88 21.74 23.41
N TRP A 199 9.11 21.31 23.11
CA TRP A 199 9.39 20.38 22.04
C TRP A 199 10.40 19.34 22.50
N TYR A 200 10.25 18.12 21.98
CA TYR A 200 11.00 16.95 22.38
C TYR A 200 11.63 16.30 21.16
N SER A 201 12.90 15.90 21.30
CA SER A 201 13.69 15.30 20.23
C SER A 201 13.83 13.81 20.45
N TYR A 202 13.43 13.01 19.47
CA TYR A 202 13.53 11.55 19.50
C TYR A 202 14.38 11.03 18.36
N ARG A 203 14.90 9.82 18.55
CA ARG A 203 15.63 9.07 17.54
C ARG A 203 15.05 7.67 17.39
N VAL A 204 14.79 7.24 16.15
CA VAL A 204 14.29 5.89 15.85
C VAL A 204 15.30 4.85 16.33
N LYS A 205 14.84 3.96 17.21
CA LYS A 205 15.64 2.86 17.75
C LYS A 205 15.31 1.53 17.10
N GLU A 206 14.03 1.28 16.86
CA GLU A 206 13.51 0.00 16.37
C GLU A 206 12.35 0.24 15.40
N ILE A 207 12.25 -0.61 14.39
CA ILE A 207 11.15 -0.63 13.43
C ILE A 207 10.71 -2.09 13.31
N LYS A 208 9.42 -2.37 13.49
CA LYS A 208 8.87 -3.72 13.39
C LYS A 208 7.49 -3.72 12.77
N THR A 209 7.07 -4.88 12.27
CA THR A 209 5.73 -5.08 11.71
C THR A 209 5.01 -6.14 12.54
N VAL A 210 3.87 -5.77 13.10
CA VAL A 210 3.07 -6.62 14.02
C VAL A 210 1.65 -6.82 13.51
N TYR A 211 0.94 -7.78 14.09
CA TYR A 211 -0.50 -7.93 13.86
C TYR A 211 -1.31 -6.93 14.71
N PRO A 212 -2.53 -6.52 14.28
CA PRO A 212 -3.33 -5.53 15.00
C PRO A 212 -3.74 -5.92 16.43
N ASN A 213 -3.75 -7.21 16.74
CA ASN A 213 -4.06 -7.76 18.06
C ASN A 213 -2.86 -7.76 19.04
N GLU A 214 -1.65 -7.41 18.57
CA GLU A 214 -0.45 -7.32 19.41
C GLU A 214 -0.39 -5.97 20.15
N ILE A 215 -1.22 -5.83 21.18
CA ILE A 215 -1.42 -4.58 21.93
C ILE A 215 -0.23 -4.19 22.83
N GLU A 216 0.69 -5.12 23.08
CA GLU A 216 1.85 -4.90 23.94
C GLU A 216 2.77 -3.78 23.43
N VAL A 217 2.76 -3.50 22.12
CA VAL A 217 3.58 -2.44 21.51
C VAL A 217 3.18 -1.02 21.93
N ILE A 218 1.96 -0.84 22.41
CA ILE A 218 1.43 0.45 22.91
C ILE A 218 1.36 0.50 24.44
N ALA A 219 1.81 -0.54 25.13
CA ALA A 219 1.80 -0.58 26.60
C ALA A 219 2.75 0.48 27.19
N PRO A 220 2.50 0.95 28.43
CA PRO A 220 3.44 1.81 29.15
C PRO A 220 4.81 1.15 29.27
N THR A 221 5.85 1.95 29.14
CA THR A 221 7.25 1.51 29.26
C THR A 221 7.87 2.10 30.53
N ALA A 222 8.93 1.47 31.04
CA ALA A 222 9.60 1.90 32.27
C ALA A 222 10.41 3.20 32.08
N ASP A 223 10.79 3.49 30.84
CA ASP A 223 11.51 4.68 30.41
C ASP A 223 10.68 5.48 29.40
N GLU A 224 11.14 6.68 29.02
CA GLU A 224 10.47 7.50 28.02
C GLU A 224 10.59 6.86 26.63
N THR A 225 9.43 6.64 26.00
CA THR A 225 9.33 6.02 24.67
C THR A 225 8.29 6.76 23.83
N LEU A 226 8.62 7.00 22.57
CA LEU A 226 7.65 7.42 21.55
C LEU A 226 7.40 6.25 20.59
N THR A 227 6.15 5.83 20.49
CA THR A 227 5.70 4.81 19.53
C THR A 227 4.86 5.47 18.45
N LEU A 228 5.29 5.33 17.19
CA LEU A 228 4.47 5.65 16.03
C LEU A 228 3.89 4.38 15.43
N TYR A 229 2.63 4.41 14.99
CA TYR A 229 2.11 3.32 14.18
C TYR A 229 1.19 3.75 13.04
N THR A 230 1.14 2.90 12.01
CA THR A 230 0.23 3.03 10.86
C THR A 230 -0.09 1.66 10.25
N CYS A 231 -1.07 1.60 9.34
CA CYS A 231 -1.39 0.39 8.58
C CYS A 231 -0.22 -0.03 7.67
N SER A 232 -0.04 -1.33 7.46
CA SER A 232 1.00 -1.88 6.59
C SER A 232 0.62 -3.27 6.06
N GLY A 233 1.41 -3.78 5.10
CA GLY A 233 1.22 -5.09 4.50
C GLY A 233 0.18 -5.11 3.37
N PHE A 234 -0.04 -6.28 2.77
CA PHE A 234 -1.05 -6.44 1.72
C PHE A 234 -2.45 -6.25 2.33
N MET A 235 -3.22 -5.32 1.75
CA MET A 235 -4.55 -4.92 2.25
C MET A 235 -4.57 -4.52 3.73
N ASP A 236 -3.58 -3.79 4.25
CA ASP A 236 -3.56 -3.24 5.63
C ASP A 236 -3.68 -4.28 6.77
N THR A 237 -3.29 -5.53 6.49
CA THR A 237 -3.37 -6.66 7.43
C THR A 237 -2.43 -6.56 8.63
N LYS A 238 -1.44 -5.67 8.59
CA LYS A 238 -0.43 -5.51 9.64
C LYS A 238 -0.30 -4.05 10.08
N ARG A 239 0.48 -3.82 11.13
CA ARG A 239 0.84 -2.48 11.62
C ARG A 239 2.34 -2.30 11.56
N LEU A 240 2.78 -1.20 10.97
CA LEU A 240 4.16 -0.76 11.05
C LEU A 240 4.30 0.01 12.36
N ILE A 241 5.23 -0.44 13.22
CA ILE A 241 5.54 0.17 14.51
C ILE A 241 6.94 0.75 14.43
N VAL A 242 7.07 2.01 14.84
CA VAL A 242 8.35 2.70 14.98
C VAL A 242 8.50 3.07 16.45
N ILE A 243 9.57 2.58 17.07
CA ILE A 243 9.91 2.90 18.45
C ILE A 243 11.08 3.88 18.44
N ALA A 244 10.88 5.03 19.05
CA ALA A 244 11.87 6.08 19.19
C ALA A 244 12.15 6.38 20.66
N LYS A 245 13.40 6.76 20.93
CA LYS A 245 13.89 7.09 22.28
C LYS A 245 14.36 8.54 22.33
N PRO A 246 14.24 9.23 23.49
CA PRO A 246 14.65 10.61 23.62
C PRO A 246 16.13 10.76 23.29
N THR A 247 16.45 11.81 22.53
CA THR A 247 17.81 12.18 22.21
C THR A 247 18.31 13.03 23.35
N LYS A 248 19.03 12.46 24.31
CA LYS A 248 19.68 13.28 25.35
C LYS A 248 20.65 14.25 24.67
N PHE A 249 20.60 15.52 25.04
CA PHE A 249 21.72 16.43 24.83
C PHE A 249 22.83 15.94 25.76
N ASN A 250 23.81 15.23 25.21
CA ASN A 250 25.10 15.07 25.88
C ASN A 250 25.86 16.38 25.78
#